data_AF-A0A327NLZ1-F1
#
_entry.id   AF-A0A327NLZ1-F1
#
_cell.length_a   1.000
_cell.length_b   1.000
_cell.length_c   1.000
_cell.angle_alpha   90.00
_cell.angle_beta   90.00
_cell.angle_gamma   90.00
#
_symmetry.space_group_name_H-M   'P 1'
#
loop_
_entity.id
_entity.type
_entity.pdbx_description
1 polymer ?
#
loop_
_entity_poly.entity_id
_entity_poly.type
_entity_poly.pdbx_seq_one_letter_code
_entity_poly.pdbx_strand_id
1 'polypeptide(L)'
;MHSTGTLCPNNLGDLQTSETTFNGLSPFGKDVVKKMNELGMAIDMAHASFQTAKDVAKLTQAPIILSHSILQMEADRPIALRAISKEHAKVVAETGGVIGAWPSGFNKSFDEYVDNIKRLIDVVGIDHVGIGTDMSANFQPVLTNYTQYPQVAEALKSKGLTSQEVDKIMGENAKVVLGKIAKSRTKKS
;
A
#
# COMPACT_ATOMS: atom_id res chain seq x y z
N MET A 1 -22.34 26.62 20.12
CA MET A 1 -21.92 25.23 20.28
C MET A 1 -20.52 25.11 19.70
N HIS A 2 -19.50 24.97 20.54
CA HIS A 2 -18.13 24.80 20.07
C HIS A 2 -18.02 23.41 19.44
N SER A 3 -17.83 23.35 18.12
CA SER A 3 -17.41 22.13 17.44
C SER A 3 -16.03 21.77 18.00
N THR A 4 -15.98 20.74 18.84
CA THR A 4 -14.73 20.05 19.19
C THR A 4 -14.33 19.20 18.00
N GLY A 5 -14.11 19.83 16.85
CA GLY A 5 -13.64 19.17 15.65
C GLY A 5 -12.23 18.67 15.94
N THR A 6 -12.09 17.36 16.11
CA THR A 6 -10.79 16.71 16.13
C THR A 6 -10.11 17.09 14.83
N LEU A 7 -9.15 18.02 14.90
CA LEU A 7 -8.37 18.44 13.74
C LEU A 7 -7.76 17.19 13.12
N CYS A 8 -7.86 17.05 11.79
CA CYS A 8 -7.08 16.07 11.06
C CYS A 8 -5.65 16.10 11.61
N PRO A 9 -5.03 14.96 11.93
CA PRO A 9 -3.71 14.94 12.56
C PRO A 9 -2.60 15.52 11.65
N ASN A 10 -2.96 15.91 10.42
CA ASN A 10 -2.10 16.55 9.44
C ASN A 10 -2.91 17.51 8.54
N ASN A 11 -2.21 18.33 7.74
CA ASN A 11 -2.81 19.27 6.79
C ASN A 11 -2.83 18.75 5.34
N LEU A 12 -2.52 17.49 5.10
CA LEU A 12 -2.37 16.90 3.76
C LEU A 12 -3.66 16.22 3.29
N GLY A 13 -4.23 15.35 4.12
CA GLY A 13 -5.42 14.58 3.79
C GLY A 13 -5.82 13.61 4.88
N ASP A 14 -7.01 13.04 4.71
CA ASP A 14 -7.61 12.16 5.71
C ASP A 14 -6.90 10.81 5.82
N LEU A 15 -6.83 10.28 7.04
CA LEU A 15 -6.24 8.97 7.36
C LEU A 15 -7.33 7.90 7.54
N GLN A 16 -7.01 6.62 7.34
CA GLN A 16 -7.99 5.55 7.50
C GLN A 16 -8.45 5.35 8.96
N THR A 17 -7.61 5.73 9.92
CA THR A 17 -7.80 5.50 11.36
C THR A 17 -8.12 6.80 12.11
N SER A 18 -8.68 7.80 11.43
CA SER A 18 -9.03 9.10 12.00
C SER A 18 -10.36 9.59 11.45
N GLU A 19 -10.97 10.55 12.14
CA GLU A 19 -12.17 11.21 11.65
C GLU A 19 -11.88 11.97 10.34
N THR A 20 -12.88 11.99 9.45
CA THR A 20 -12.79 12.68 8.17
C THR A 20 -12.85 14.19 8.37
N THR A 21 -11.91 14.91 7.77
CA THR A 21 -11.84 16.38 7.82
C THR A 21 -11.97 17.01 6.43
N PHE A 22 -11.28 16.47 5.43
CA PHE A 22 -11.19 17.07 4.09
C PHE A 22 -12.08 16.36 3.05
N ASN A 23 -12.62 15.18 3.37
CA ASN A 23 -13.20 14.23 2.43
C ASN A 23 -12.18 13.84 1.34
N GLY A 24 -10.94 13.54 1.74
CA GLY A 24 -9.83 13.18 0.85
C GLY A 24 -8.60 14.06 1.04
N LEU A 25 -8.06 14.60 -0.06
CA LEU A 25 -6.94 15.55 -0.01
C LEU A 25 -7.39 16.97 0.32
N SER A 26 -6.66 17.63 1.22
CA SER A 26 -6.79 19.07 1.42
C SER A 26 -6.26 19.86 0.20
N PRO A 27 -6.60 21.16 0.05
CA PRO A 27 -5.99 22.00 -0.98
C PRO A 27 -4.45 22.00 -0.93
N PHE A 28 -3.87 22.08 0.28
CA PHE A 28 -2.43 22.02 0.48
C PHE A 28 -1.84 20.65 0.08
N GLY A 29 -2.52 19.55 0.42
CA GLY A 29 -2.12 18.21 0.01
C GLY A 29 -2.06 18.03 -1.51
N LYS A 30 -2.98 18.66 -2.26
CA LYS A 30 -2.95 18.64 -3.74
C LYS A 30 -1.69 19.32 -4.28
N ASP A 31 -1.24 20.41 -3.67
CA ASP A 31 -0.01 21.09 -4.07
C ASP A 31 1.24 20.29 -3.70
N VAL A 32 1.22 19.60 -2.55
CA VAL A 32 2.27 18.65 -2.17
C VAL A 32 2.37 17.50 -3.18
N VAL A 33 1.26 16.91 -3.63
CA VAL A 33 1.25 15.85 -4.67
C VAL A 33 1.90 16.33 -5.97
N LYS A 34 1.56 17.54 -6.44
CA LYS A 34 2.20 18.12 -7.63
C LYS A 34 3.70 18.26 -7.41
N LYS A 35 4.12 18.75 -6.23
CA LYS A 35 5.53 18.94 -5.92
C LYS A 35 6.30 17.62 -5.85
N MET A 36 5.70 16.57 -5.29
CA MET A 36 6.29 15.24 -5.24
C MET A 36 6.51 14.67 -6.65
N ASN A 37 5.55 14.86 -7.56
CA ASN A 37 5.69 14.49 -8.97
C ASN A 37 6.84 15.25 -9.66
N GLU A 38 6.94 16.56 -9.47
CA GLU A 38 8.06 17.37 -10.01
C GLU A 38 9.43 16.87 -9.55
N LEU A 39 9.51 16.35 -8.33
CA LEU A 39 10.75 15.87 -7.72
C LEU A 39 11.05 14.39 -8.05
N GLY A 40 10.10 13.64 -8.62
CA GLY A 40 10.22 12.19 -8.79
C GLY A 40 10.22 11.47 -7.44
N MET A 41 9.44 11.96 -6.48
CA MET A 41 9.33 11.39 -5.14
C MET A 41 8.18 10.39 -5.08
N ALA A 42 8.41 9.23 -4.47
CA ALA A 42 7.37 8.22 -4.29
C ALA A 42 6.25 8.75 -3.38
N ILE A 43 5.00 8.54 -3.80
CA ILE A 43 3.82 8.88 -3.02
C ILE A 43 3.26 7.58 -2.44
N ASP A 44 3.38 7.42 -1.13
CA ASP A 44 2.93 6.24 -0.39
C ASP A 44 1.61 6.51 0.32
N MET A 45 0.61 5.67 0.05
CA MET A 45 -0.76 5.77 0.54
C MET A 45 -1.02 4.89 1.76
N ALA A 46 0.01 4.25 2.32
CA ALA A 46 -0.13 3.58 3.60
C ALA A 46 -0.69 4.57 4.63
N HIS A 47 -1.76 4.19 5.34
CA HIS A 47 -2.52 5.00 6.30
C HIS A 47 -3.43 6.08 5.72
N ALA A 48 -3.33 6.41 4.43
CA ALA A 48 -4.22 7.38 3.80
C ALA A 48 -5.63 6.78 3.61
N SER A 49 -6.68 7.58 3.83
CA SER A 49 -8.05 7.15 3.57
C SER A 49 -8.23 6.74 2.10
N PHE A 50 -9.23 5.91 1.81
CA PHE A 50 -9.51 5.52 0.43
C PHE A 50 -9.85 6.75 -0.45
N GLN A 51 -10.54 7.75 0.10
CA GLN A 51 -10.83 8.97 -0.65
C GLN A 51 -9.56 9.77 -0.94
N THR A 52 -8.62 9.86 0.01
CA THR A 52 -7.31 10.47 -0.20
C THR A 52 -6.53 9.74 -1.30
N ALA A 53 -6.50 8.40 -1.28
CA ALA A 53 -5.83 7.60 -2.31
C ALA A 53 -6.44 7.82 -3.71
N LYS A 54 -7.76 7.90 -3.83
CA LYS A 54 -8.45 8.24 -5.09
C LYS A 54 -8.08 9.63 -5.59
N ASP A 55 -8.03 10.62 -4.70
CA ASP A 55 -7.68 11.99 -5.08
C ASP A 55 -6.22 12.07 -5.55
N VAL A 56 -5.29 11.39 -4.86
CA VAL A 56 -3.89 11.29 -5.30
C VAL A 56 -3.80 10.58 -6.64
N ALA A 57 -4.48 9.44 -6.82
CA ALA A 57 -4.45 8.67 -8.07
C ALA A 57 -4.96 9.49 -9.29
N LYS A 58 -5.92 10.40 -9.08
CA LYS A 58 -6.41 11.31 -10.13
C LYS A 58 -5.43 12.44 -10.46
N LEU A 59 -4.58 12.85 -9.52
CA LEU A 59 -3.68 14.00 -9.66
C LEU A 59 -2.26 13.62 -10.03
N THR A 60 -1.82 12.42 -9.65
CA THR A 60 -0.45 11.97 -9.85
C THR A 60 -0.15 11.66 -11.31
N GLN A 61 1.10 11.88 -11.73
CA GLN A 61 1.61 11.50 -13.05
C GLN A 61 2.53 10.28 -12.97
N ALA A 62 2.73 9.74 -11.77
CA ALA A 62 3.57 8.60 -11.47
C ALA A 62 2.79 7.56 -10.66
N PRO A 63 3.21 6.27 -10.69
CA PRO A 63 2.62 5.25 -9.85
C PRO A 63 2.62 5.62 -8.36
N ILE A 64 1.57 5.24 -7.65
CA ILE A 64 1.52 5.33 -6.17
C ILE A 64 1.88 3.98 -5.54
N ILE A 65 2.28 4.01 -4.29
CA ILE A 65 2.65 2.82 -3.53
C ILE A 65 1.70 2.68 -2.34
N LEU A 66 1.39 1.45 -1.96
CA LEU A 66 0.99 1.12 -0.59
C LEU A 66 2.14 0.33 0.02
N SER A 67 2.98 0.96 0.83
CA SER A 67 4.22 0.33 1.30
C SER A 67 3.93 -0.90 2.17
N HIS A 68 2.86 -0.87 2.96
CA HIS A 68 2.34 -1.99 3.73
C HIS A 68 0.82 -1.90 3.88
N SER A 69 0.12 -2.96 3.49
CA SER A 69 -1.31 -3.12 3.74
C SER A 69 -1.78 -4.58 3.69
N ILE A 70 -3.05 -4.79 4.04
CA ILE A 70 -3.74 -6.07 4.01
C ILE A 70 -5.12 -5.89 3.36
N LEU A 71 -5.54 -6.83 2.52
CA LEU A 71 -6.90 -6.83 1.98
C LEU A 71 -7.93 -7.10 3.08
N GLN A 72 -9.03 -6.36 3.03
CA GLN A 72 -10.20 -6.67 3.83
C GLN A 72 -10.83 -7.97 3.33
N MET A 73 -10.93 -8.95 4.23
CA MET A 73 -11.56 -10.25 3.94
C MET A 73 -13.03 -10.27 4.35
N GLU A 74 -13.32 -9.83 5.58
CA GLU A 74 -14.65 -9.81 6.17
C GLU A 74 -14.95 -8.42 6.77
N ALA A 75 -16.23 -8.04 6.80
CA ALA A 75 -16.67 -6.70 7.24
C ALA A 75 -16.47 -6.44 8.74
N ASP A 76 -16.39 -7.50 9.55
CA ASP A 76 -16.44 -7.47 11.02
C ASP A 76 -15.10 -7.75 11.72
N ARG A 77 -13.99 -7.92 10.98
CA ARG A 77 -12.66 -8.06 11.60
C ARG A 77 -12.19 -6.74 12.23
N PRO A 78 -11.48 -6.76 13.38
CA PRO A 78 -10.93 -5.58 14.07
C PRO A 78 -9.85 -4.80 13.28
N ILE A 79 -9.65 -5.15 12.02
CA ILE A 79 -8.68 -4.58 11.08
C ILE A 79 -9.34 -3.63 10.09
N ALA A 80 -10.67 -3.52 10.11
CA ALA A 80 -11.48 -2.85 9.09
C ALA A 80 -10.97 -1.43 8.77
N LEU A 81 -10.43 -0.72 9.76
CA LEU A 81 -9.91 0.63 9.57
C LEU A 81 -8.56 0.67 8.85
N ARG A 82 -7.67 -0.33 8.96
CA ARG A 82 -6.36 -0.30 8.27
C ARG A 82 -6.30 -1.17 7.02
N ALA A 83 -7.16 -2.17 6.94
CA ALA A 83 -7.33 -2.99 5.74
C ALA A 83 -7.86 -2.16 4.57
N ILE A 84 -7.55 -2.61 3.35
CA ILE A 84 -8.01 -1.98 2.11
C ILE A 84 -9.07 -2.83 1.44
N SER A 85 -10.08 -2.19 0.85
CA SER A 85 -11.04 -2.88 -0.01
C SER A 85 -10.37 -3.33 -1.32
N LYS A 86 -11.02 -4.25 -2.04
CA LYS A 86 -10.58 -4.64 -3.39
C LYS A 86 -10.55 -3.43 -4.35
N GLU A 87 -11.48 -2.50 -4.21
CA GLU A 87 -11.54 -1.27 -5.00
C GLU A 87 -10.35 -0.35 -4.70
N HIS A 88 -9.99 -0.20 -3.42
CA HIS A 88 -8.79 0.57 -3.03
C HIS A 88 -7.52 -0.06 -3.60
N ALA A 89 -7.37 -1.38 -3.52
CA ALA A 89 -6.24 -2.07 -4.14
C ALA A 89 -6.17 -1.83 -5.66
N LYS A 90 -7.31 -1.89 -6.37
CA LYS A 90 -7.38 -1.63 -7.80
C LYS A 90 -6.98 -0.20 -8.17
N VAL A 91 -7.39 0.80 -7.39
CA VAL A 91 -6.99 2.20 -7.61
C VAL A 91 -5.46 2.34 -7.59
N VAL A 92 -4.76 1.65 -6.69
CA VAL A 92 -3.28 1.66 -6.67
C VAL A 92 -2.72 0.96 -7.91
N ALA A 93 -3.24 -0.20 -8.27
CA ALA A 93 -2.80 -0.97 -9.44
C ALA A 93 -3.01 -0.21 -10.76
N GLU A 94 -4.13 0.51 -10.91
CA GLU A 94 -4.47 1.32 -12.08
C GLU A 94 -3.46 2.46 -12.32
N THR A 95 -2.79 2.96 -11.28
CA THR A 95 -1.66 3.92 -11.45
C THR A 95 -0.37 3.26 -11.97
N GLY A 96 -0.34 1.93 -12.10
CA GLY A 96 0.87 1.16 -12.32
C GLY A 96 1.67 0.90 -11.04
N GLY A 97 1.03 1.03 -9.87
CA GLY A 97 1.63 0.98 -8.52
C GLY A 97 1.88 -0.42 -7.98
N VAL A 98 2.40 -0.49 -6.76
CA VAL A 98 2.65 -1.75 -6.04
C VAL A 98 2.12 -1.69 -4.60
N ILE A 99 1.61 -2.81 -4.12
CA ILE A 99 1.08 -2.99 -2.77
C ILE A 99 1.97 -3.99 -2.02
N GLY A 100 2.63 -3.53 -0.98
CA GLY A 100 3.39 -4.37 -0.07
C GLY A 100 2.46 -5.17 0.84
N ALA A 101 2.46 -6.50 0.68
CA ALA A 101 1.73 -7.40 1.56
C ALA A 101 2.33 -7.33 2.98
N TRP A 102 1.46 -7.10 3.97
CA TRP A 102 1.85 -6.87 5.35
C TRP A 102 1.73 -8.13 6.21
N PRO A 103 2.83 -8.71 6.74
CA PRO A 103 2.84 -9.91 7.58
C PRO A 103 2.50 -9.58 9.05
N SER A 104 1.43 -8.82 9.28
CA SER A 104 0.94 -8.53 10.63
C SER A 104 0.14 -9.68 11.24
N GLY A 105 -0.09 -9.61 12.55
CA GLY A 105 -0.94 -10.55 13.30
C GLY A 105 -2.43 -10.44 13.00
N PHE A 106 -2.79 -9.59 12.04
CA PHE A 106 -4.09 -9.64 11.39
C PHE A 106 -4.25 -10.86 10.48
N ASN A 107 -3.12 -11.44 10.04
CA ASN A 107 -3.04 -12.81 9.58
C ASN A 107 -2.97 -13.72 10.81
N LYS A 108 -3.82 -14.74 10.89
CA LYS A 108 -3.85 -15.73 11.97
C LYS A 108 -2.63 -16.65 11.96
N SER A 109 -1.94 -16.75 10.83
CA SER A 109 -0.73 -17.55 10.67
C SER A 109 0.14 -17.04 9.50
N PHE A 110 1.38 -17.53 9.45
CA PHE A 110 2.26 -17.35 8.29
C PHE A 110 1.62 -17.90 7.00
N ASP A 111 0.94 -19.04 7.07
CA ASP A 111 0.27 -19.63 5.91
C ASP A 111 -0.89 -18.76 5.39
N GLU A 112 -1.70 -18.18 6.30
CA GLU A 112 -2.76 -17.23 5.90
C GLU A 112 -2.16 -15.96 5.28
N TYR A 113 -1.00 -15.50 5.75
CA TYR A 113 -0.29 -14.38 5.11
C TYR A 113 0.09 -14.70 3.65
N VAL A 114 0.63 -15.89 3.39
CA VAL A 114 0.96 -16.31 2.01
C VAL A 114 -0.31 -16.47 1.17
N ASP A 115 -1.40 -16.99 1.73
CA ASP A 115 -2.70 -17.01 1.05
C ASP A 115 -3.23 -15.61 0.74
N ASN A 116 -3.01 -14.65 1.63
CA ASN A 116 -3.40 -13.26 1.42
C ASN A 116 -2.59 -12.56 0.33
N ILE A 117 -1.31 -12.93 0.15
CA ILE A 117 -0.54 -12.52 -1.04
C ILE A 117 -1.23 -13.02 -2.31
N LYS A 118 -1.63 -14.29 -2.37
CA LYS A 118 -2.35 -14.85 -3.52
C LYS A 118 -3.68 -14.16 -3.79
N ARG A 119 -4.47 -13.92 -2.75
CA ARG A 119 -5.73 -13.15 -2.88
C ARG A 119 -5.50 -11.75 -3.42
N LEU A 120 -4.40 -11.10 -3.04
CA LEU A 120 -4.03 -9.80 -3.58
C LEU A 120 -3.67 -9.91 -5.07
N ILE A 121 -2.90 -10.92 -5.46
CA ILE A 121 -2.61 -11.24 -6.87
C ILE A 121 -3.91 -11.45 -7.67
N ASP A 122 -4.88 -12.17 -7.14
CA ASP A 122 -6.18 -12.39 -7.80
C ASP A 122 -6.96 -11.09 -8.03
N VAL A 123 -6.75 -10.06 -7.19
CA VAL A 123 -7.48 -8.79 -7.26
C VAL A 123 -6.80 -7.78 -8.18
N VAL A 124 -5.47 -7.66 -8.10
CA VAL A 124 -4.70 -6.60 -8.79
C VAL A 124 -3.74 -7.11 -9.85
N GLY A 125 -3.50 -8.42 -9.94
CA GLY A 125 -2.48 -9.02 -10.81
C GLY A 125 -1.10 -9.05 -10.17
N ILE A 126 -0.28 -10.01 -10.62
CA ILE A 126 1.04 -10.32 -10.05
C ILE A 126 2.01 -9.13 -10.07
N ASP A 127 1.91 -8.24 -11.07
CA ASP A 127 2.82 -7.10 -11.26
C ASP A 127 2.61 -5.95 -10.26
N HIS A 128 1.56 -6.05 -9.43
CA HIS A 128 1.15 -5.01 -8.48
C HIS A 128 1.30 -5.44 -7.01
N VAL A 129 1.93 -6.58 -6.77
CA VAL A 129 2.11 -7.14 -5.41
C VAL A 129 3.59 -7.17 -5.06
N GLY A 130 3.93 -6.74 -3.85
CA GLY A 130 5.26 -6.83 -3.27
C GLY A 130 5.20 -7.25 -1.80
N ILE A 131 6.31 -7.12 -1.08
CA ILE A 131 6.38 -7.37 0.37
C ILE A 131 6.58 -6.04 1.11
N GLY A 132 5.77 -5.83 2.15
CA GLY A 132 5.78 -4.63 2.99
C GLY A 132 5.77 -5.01 4.46
N THR A 133 6.93 -5.31 5.04
CA THR A 133 6.98 -6.01 6.34
C THR A 133 6.53 -5.19 7.54
N ASP A 134 6.68 -3.86 7.49
CA ASP A 134 6.57 -2.97 8.66
C ASP A 134 7.43 -3.45 9.85
N MET A 135 8.56 -4.12 9.55
CA MET A 135 9.39 -4.78 10.55
C MET A 135 9.81 -3.78 11.65
N SER A 136 9.84 -4.25 12.90
CA SER A 136 10.10 -3.44 14.11
C SER A 136 8.99 -2.47 14.55
N ALA A 137 7.95 -2.26 13.75
CA ALA A 137 6.72 -1.55 14.14
C ALA A 137 5.45 -2.42 13.96
N ASN A 138 5.60 -3.63 13.44
CA ASN A 138 4.51 -4.52 13.08
C ASN A 138 3.73 -5.01 14.31
N PHE A 139 2.40 -4.97 14.20
CA PHE A 139 1.49 -5.52 15.19
C PHE A 139 1.48 -7.05 15.14
N GLN A 140 1.96 -7.72 16.20
CA GLN A 140 1.91 -9.18 16.38
C GLN A 140 2.39 -9.96 15.12
N PRO A 141 3.60 -9.70 14.61
CA PRO A 141 4.01 -10.12 13.28
C PRO A 141 4.01 -11.65 13.12
N VAL A 142 3.55 -12.13 11.96
CA VAL A 142 3.72 -13.54 11.55
C VAL A 142 5.09 -13.80 10.89
N LEU A 143 5.88 -12.74 10.70
CA LEU A 143 7.27 -12.75 10.29
C LEU A 143 8.09 -11.92 11.30
N THR A 144 8.82 -12.57 12.20
CA THR A 144 9.44 -11.89 13.35
C THR A 144 10.82 -11.31 13.07
N ASN A 145 11.48 -11.74 11.99
CA ASN A 145 12.77 -11.21 11.58
C ASN A 145 13.07 -11.49 10.08
N TYR A 146 14.15 -10.87 9.57
CA TYR A 146 14.53 -10.98 8.15
C TYR A 146 15.13 -12.32 7.74
N THR A 147 15.58 -13.17 8.66
CA THR A 147 16.09 -14.51 8.28
C THR A 147 14.98 -15.45 7.81
N GLN A 148 13.71 -15.11 8.11
CA GLN A 148 12.53 -15.82 7.64
C GLN A 148 12.07 -15.37 6.25
N TYR A 149 12.66 -14.31 5.68
CA TYR A 149 12.26 -13.79 4.36
C TYR A 149 12.34 -14.85 3.23
N PRO A 150 13.35 -15.73 3.18
CA PRO A 150 13.38 -16.84 2.22
C PRO A 150 12.20 -17.82 2.35
N GLN A 151 11.66 -18.00 3.55
CA GLN A 151 10.52 -18.89 3.80
C GLN A 151 9.26 -18.41 3.05
N VAL A 152 9.10 -17.09 2.85
CA VAL A 152 8.01 -16.52 2.05
C VAL A 152 8.11 -16.97 0.60
N ALA A 153 9.32 -16.91 0.02
CA ALA A 153 9.56 -17.34 -1.35
C ALA A 153 9.29 -18.86 -1.52
N GLU A 154 9.75 -19.68 -0.60
CA GLU A 154 9.50 -21.13 -0.60
C GLU A 154 8.02 -21.47 -0.46
N ALA A 155 7.30 -20.77 0.41
CA ALA A 155 5.86 -20.97 0.59
C ALA A 155 5.06 -20.55 -0.64
N LEU A 156 5.42 -19.43 -1.29
CA LEU A 156 4.79 -19.00 -2.53
C LEU A 156 4.98 -20.04 -3.66
N LYS A 157 6.20 -20.57 -3.81
CA LYS A 157 6.48 -21.68 -4.76
C LYS A 157 5.65 -22.91 -4.43
N SER A 158 5.60 -23.30 -3.15
CA SER A 158 4.81 -24.45 -2.69
C SER A 158 3.30 -24.27 -2.96
N LYS A 159 2.81 -23.02 -3.02
CA LYS A 159 1.43 -22.69 -3.39
C LYS A 159 1.23 -22.43 -4.89
N GLY A 160 2.18 -22.83 -5.73
CA GLY A 160 2.04 -22.95 -7.18
C GLY A 160 2.56 -21.76 -8.00
N LEU A 161 3.23 -20.78 -7.39
CA LEU A 161 3.87 -19.71 -8.14
C LEU A 161 5.19 -20.19 -8.75
N THR A 162 5.46 -19.76 -9.98
CA THR A 162 6.74 -19.97 -10.65
C THR A 162 7.84 -19.14 -9.98
N SER A 163 9.11 -19.51 -10.19
CA SER A 163 10.24 -18.72 -9.67
C SER A 163 10.19 -17.27 -10.15
N GLN A 164 9.80 -17.02 -11.40
CA GLN A 164 9.69 -15.67 -11.96
C GLN A 164 8.59 -14.84 -11.27
N GLU A 165 7.44 -15.44 -10.98
CA GLU A 165 6.38 -14.75 -10.22
C GLU A 165 6.79 -14.47 -8.78
N VAL A 166 7.55 -15.37 -8.16
CA VAL A 166 8.11 -15.14 -6.83
C VAL A 166 9.13 -14.01 -6.86
N ASP A 167 10.04 -13.95 -7.83
CA ASP A 167 11.02 -12.86 -7.95
C ASP A 167 10.32 -11.50 -8.08
N LYS A 168 9.22 -11.43 -8.85
CA LYS A 168 8.34 -10.26 -8.94
C LYS A 168 7.88 -9.75 -7.58
N ILE A 169 7.30 -10.63 -6.77
CA ILE A 169 6.78 -10.30 -5.44
C ILE A 169 7.92 -9.93 -4.47
N MET A 170 9.03 -10.67 -4.52
CA MET A 170 10.12 -10.53 -3.56
C MET A 170 10.97 -9.27 -3.75
N GLY A 171 10.81 -8.56 -4.88
CA GLY A 171 11.36 -7.21 -5.02
C GLY A 171 11.35 -6.60 -6.42
N GLU A 172 11.17 -7.38 -7.49
CA GLU A 172 11.26 -6.79 -8.84
C GLU A 172 10.14 -5.79 -9.13
N ASN A 173 8.92 -6.05 -8.66
CA ASN A 173 7.80 -5.12 -8.83
C ASN A 173 8.09 -3.76 -8.16
N ALA A 174 8.58 -3.78 -6.92
CA ALA A 174 8.98 -2.57 -6.20
C ALA A 174 10.09 -1.82 -6.94
N LYS A 175 11.11 -2.53 -7.43
CA LYS A 175 12.19 -1.95 -8.24
C LYS A 175 11.66 -1.30 -9.52
N VAL A 176 10.75 -1.96 -10.24
CA VAL A 176 10.14 -1.42 -11.46
C VAL A 176 9.34 -0.14 -11.15
N VAL A 177 8.50 -0.17 -10.12
CA VAL A 177 7.68 0.98 -9.72
C VAL A 177 8.53 2.17 -9.29
N LEU A 178 9.52 1.97 -8.43
CA LEU A 178 10.45 3.02 -8.02
C LEU A 178 11.24 3.57 -9.21
N GLY A 179 11.62 2.71 -10.17
CA GLY A 179 12.25 3.11 -11.41
C GLY A 179 11.35 4.00 -12.30
N LYS A 180 10.04 3.70 -12.37
CA LYS A 180 9.05 4.54 -13.08
C LYS A 180 8.91 5.91 -12.42
N ILE A 181 8.82 5.95 -11.08
CA ILE A 181 8.70 7.19 -10.30
C ILE A 181 9.95 8.07 -10.47
N ALA A 182 11.16 7.49 -10.38
CA ALA A 182 12.39 8.27 -10.56
C ALA A 182 12.51 8.88 -11.97
N LYS A 183 11.96 8.19 -12.98
CA LYS A 183 11.96 8.64 -14.39
C LYS A 183 10.84 9.63 -14.73
N SER A 184 9.76 9.69 -13.94
CA SER A 184 8.66 10.63 -14.17
C SER A 184 8.98 12.07 -13.74
N ARG A 185 10.14 12.28 -13.10
CA ARG A 185 10.64 13.60 -12.69
C ARG A 185 10.57 14.58 -13.87
N THR A 186 9.75 15.61 -13.72
CA THR A 186 9.66 16.68 -14.71
C THR A 186 10.96 17.49 -14.69
N LYS A 187 11.65 17.60 -15.83
CA LYS A 187 12.78 18.54 -15.94
C LYS A 187 12.22 19.95 -15.87
N LYS A 188 12.78 20.81 -15.01
CA LYS A 188 12.54 22.26 -15.10
C LYS A 188 13.01 22.72 -16.48
N SER A 189 12.09 23.24 -17.29
CA SER A 189 12.37 24.08 -18.46
C SER A 189 13.05 25.38 -18.02
#